data_AF-A0A2J6HZH2-F1
#
_entry.id   AF-A0A2J6HZH2-F1
#
_cell.length_a   1.000
_cell.length_b   1.000
_cell.length_c   1.000
_cell.angle_alpha   90.00
_cell.angle_beta   90.00
_cell.angle_gamma   90.00
#
_symmetry.space_group_name_H-M   'P 1'
#
loop_
_entity.id
_entity.type
_entity.pdbx_description
1 polymer ?
#
loop_
_entity_poly.entity_id
_entity_poly.type
_entity_poly.pdbx_seq_one_letter_code
_entity_poly.pdbx_strand_id
1 'polypeptide(L)'
;GKYLPLTIEEAVQWTTQILPLFEEAEVKILRVGLHPSEGLLSGHELVAGPFHQSFKELVLTEIWKQRLQFLTENKNEKNLTVYVPPKELNYAIGYGAANKNMLLEQFDTVEFVSKSDLKERSFEYLLN
;
A
#
# COMPACT_ATOMS: atom_id res chain seq x y z
N GLY A 1 6.67 -9.40 31.31
CA GLY A 1 7.62 -10.12 30.43
C GLY A 1 8.57 -9.12 29.79
N LYS A 2 9.65 -9.57 29.14
CA LYS A 2 10.62 -8.69 28.43
C LYS A 2 10.37 -8.58 26.92
N TYR A 3 9.40 -9.32 26.39
CA TYR A 3 9.08 -9.31 24.97
C TYR A 3 8.20 -8.10 24.63
N LEU A 4 8.61 -7.36 23.60
CA LEU A 4 7.85 -6.28 23.01
C LEU A 4 7.45 -6.72 21.60
N PRO A 5 6.15 -6.94 21.30
CA PRO A 5 5.71 -7.26 19.96
C PRO A 5 5.84 -6.04 19.04
N LEU A 6 5.93 -6.31 17.74
CA LEU A 6 5.95 -5.26 16.71
C LEU A 6 4.70 -4.39 16.78
N THR A 7 4.85 -3.11 16.44
CA THR A 7 3.71 -2.25 16.08
C THR A 7 3.17 -2.64 14.70
N ILE A 8 1.99 -2.11 14.35
CA ILE A 8 1.40 -2.30 13.02
C ILE A 8 2.34 -1.74 11.95
N GLU A 9 2.89 -0.55 12.20
CA GLU A 9 3.77 0.16 11.28
C GLU A 9 5.06 -0.64 11.04
N GLU A 10 5.68 -1.17 12.11
CA GLU A 10 6.87 -2.01 12.00
C GLU A 10 6.59 -3.28 11.18
N ALA A 11 5.46 -3.94 11.46
CA ALA A 11 5.06 -5.14 10.72
C ALA A 11 4.77 -4.85 9.23
N VAL A 12 4.16 -3.71 8.93
CA VAL A 12 3.95 -3.23 7.56
C VAL A 12 5.29 -3.02 6.86
N GLN A 13 6.22 -2.28 7.49
CA GLN A 13 7.52 -1.97 6.91
C GLN A 13 8.36 -3.23 6.62
N TRP A 14 8.30 -4.22 7.51
CA TRP A 14 8.96 -5.50 7.27
C TRP A 14 8.33 -6.25 6.11
N THR A 15 7.00 -6.30 6.07
CA THR A 15 6.27 -7.06 5.04
C THR A 15 6.43 -6.42 3.66
N THR A 16 6.50 -5.09 3.56
CA THR A 16 6.76 -4.34 2.32
C THR A 16 8.07 -4.75 1.65
N GLN A 17 9.10 -5.11 2.43
CA GLN A 17 10.38 -5.57 1.89
C GLN A 17 10.33 -7.03 1.43
N ILE A 18 9.52 -7.85 2.08
CA ILE A 18 9.50 -9.30 1.88
C ILE A 18 8.53 -9.71 0.77
N LEU A 19 7.35 -9.08 0.72
CA LEU A 19 6.28 -9.44 -0.19
C LEU A 19 6.72 -9.46 -1.67
N PRO A 20 7.42 -8.42 -2.19
CA PRO A 20 7.89 -8.43 -3.57
C PRO A 20 8.84 -9.59 -3.89
N LEU A 21 9.69 -10.02 -2.95
CA LEU A 21 10.64 -11.11 -3.17
C LEU A 21 9.94 -12.44 -3.48
N PHE A 22 8.82 -12.70 -2.81
CA PHE A 22 8.02 -13.91 -3.06
C PHE A 22 7.26 -13.82 -4.39
N GLU A 23 6.75 -12.64 -4.74
CA GLU A 23 6.06 -12.42 -6.02
C GLU A 23 7.02 -12.55 -7.21
N GLU A 24 8.22 -11.97 -7.10
CA GLU A 24 9.30 -12.09 -8.11
C GLU A 24 9.82 -13.52 -8.28
N ALA A 25 9.82 -14.30 -7.19
CA ALA A 25 10.15 -15.72 -7.23
C ALA A 25 8.99 -16.62 -7.71
N GLU A 26 7.88 -16.05 -8.18
CA GLU A 26 6.66 -16.75 -8.59
C GLU A 26 6.07 -17.67 -7.50
N VAL A 27 6.35 -17.37 -6.23
CA VAL A 27 5.84 -18.14 -5.10
C VAL A 27 4.42 -17.70 -4.78
N LYS A 28 3.49 -18.67 -4.81
CA LYS A 28 2.08 -18.41 -4.50
C LYS A 28 1.88 -18.02 -3.04
N ILE A 29 1.62 -16.74 -2.80
CA ILE A 29 1.24 -16.22 -1.47
C ILE A 29 -0.25 -16.48 -1.23
N LEU A 30 -0.56 -17.29 -0.21
CA LEU A 30 -1.95 -17.61 0.14
C LEU A 30 -2.63 -16.49 0.92
N ARG A 31 -1.88 -15.76 1.77
CA ARG A 31 -2.41 -14.71 2.63
C ARG A 31 -1.31 -13.77 3.12
N VAL A 32 -1.68 -12.50 3.30
CA VAL A 32 -0.87 -11.48 3.99
C VAL A 32 -1.72 -10.91 5.13
N GLY A 33 -1.28 -11.08 6.37
CA GLY A 33 -2.06 -10.77 7.58
C GLY A 33 -2.79 -11.98 8.18
N LEU A 34 -3.34 -11.79 9.38
CA LEU A 34 -4.03 -12.86 10.12
C LEU A 34 -5.42 -13.17 9.57
N HIS A 35 -5.90 -14.38 9.81
CA HIS A 35 -7.30 -14.71 9.60
C HIS A 35 -8.15 -14.00 10.66
N PRO A 36 -9.16 -13.20 10.29
CA PRO A 36 -10.06 -12.60 11.27
C PRO A 36 -10.94 -13.71 11.88
N SER A 37 -10.64 -14.14 13.10
CA SER A 37 -11.59 -14.88 13.94
C SER A 37 -12.49 -13.88 14.68
N GLU A 38 -13.68 -14.30 15.11
CA GLU A 38 -14.55 -13.45 15.95
C GLU A 38 -13.83 -12.95 17.21
N GLY A 39 -12.98 -13.79 17.82
CA GLY A 39 -12.17 -13.42 18.98
C GLY A 39 -11.05 -12.42 18.68
N LEU A 40 -10.47 -12.43 17.48
CA LEU A 40 -9.50 -11.40 17.05
C LEU A 40 -10.20 -10.07 16.72
N LEU A 41 -11.37 -10.12 16.07
CA LEU A 41 -12.14 -8.93 15.73
C LEU A 41 -12.69 -8.21 16.96
N SER A 42 -13.12 -8.96 17.97
CA SER A 42 -13.59 -8.42 19.25
C SER A 42 -12.45 -7.96 20.18
N GLY A 43 -11.19 -8.24 19.84
CA GLY A 43 -10.02 -7.90 20.65
C GLY A 43 -9.83 -8.78 21.89
N HIS A 44 -10.72 -9.75 22.13
CA HIS A 44 -10.67 -10.62 23.31
C HIS A 44 -9.56 -11.69 23.22
N GLU A 45 -9.22 -12.16 22.01
CA GLU A 45 -8.15 -13.14 21.80
C GLU A 45 -6.79 -12.49 21.47
N LEU A 46 -6.76 -11.18 21.24
CA LEU A 46 -5.52 -10.46 20.95
C LEU A 46 -4.82 -10.09 22.26
N VAL A 47 -3.85 -10.91 22.67
CA VAL A 47 -3.04 -10.64 23.87
C VAL A 47 -2.13 -9.43 23.65
N ALA A 48 -1.44 -9.36 22.51
CA ALA A 48 -0.66 -8.21 22.04
C ALA A 48 -0.18 -8.44 20.59
N GLY A 49 0.27 -7.36 19.92
CA GLY A 49 0.91 -7.42 18.60
C GLY A 49 0.05 -6.91 17.45
N PRO A 50 0.60 -6.95 16.21
CA PRO A 50 0.03 -6.22 15.08
C PRO A 50 -1.15 -6.97 14.47
N PHE A 51 -2.36 -6.53 14.74
CA PHE A 51 -3.57 -6.95 14.05
C PHE A 51 -4.30 -5.78 13.39
N HIS A 52 -4.52 -5.89 12.08
CA HIS A 52 -5.43 -5.03 11.33
C HIS A 52 -6.15 -5.87 10.28
N GLN A 53 -7.48 -5.73 10.18
CA GLN A 53 -8.27 -6.50 9.20
C GLN A 53 -7.81 -6.26 7.75
N SER A 54 -7.40 -5.04 7.44
CA SER A 54 -6.89 -4.64 6.12
C SER A 54 -5.36 -4.68 6.05
N PHE A 55 -4.67 -5.53 6.82
CA PHE A 55 -3.20 -5.53 6.88
C PHE A 55 -2.53 -5.62 5.50
N LYS A 56 -3.04 -6.49 4.61
CA LYS A 56 -2.56 -6.57 3.22
C LYS A 56 -2.68 -5.23 2.48
N GLU A 57 -3.78 -4.51 2.67
CA GLU A 57 -4.01 -3.21 2.03
C GLU A 57 -3.04 -2.15 2.55
N LEU A 58 -2.72 -2.17 3.84
CA LEU A 58 -1.70 -1.28 4.43
C LEU A 58 -0.30 -1.56 3.84
N VAL A 59 0.06 -2.84 3.71
CA VAL A 59 1.34 -3.25 3.07
C VAL A 59 1.39 -2.80 1.61
N LEU A 60 0.33 -3.04 0.83
CA LEU A 60 0.30 -2.63 -0.57
C LEU A 60 0.24 -1.11 -0.74
N THR A 61 -0.41 -0.39 0.18
CA THR A 61 -0.38 1.07 0.24
C THR A 61 1.06 1.57 0.39
N GLU A 62 1.83 0.99 1.31
CA GLU A 62 3.22 1.37 1.53
C GLU A 62 4.13 1.01 0.34
N ILE A 63 3.92 -0.14 -0.31
CA ILE A 63 4.63 -0.48 -1.56
C ILE A 63 4.36 0.58 -2.63
N TRP A 64 3.10 0.96 -2.84
CA TRP A 64 2.75 2.00 -3.81
C TRP A 64 3.28 3.37 -3.43
N LYS A 65 3.29 3.72 -2.13
CA LYS A 65 3.90 4.95 -1.63
C LYS A 65 5.36 5.06 -2.06
N GLN A 66 6.17 4.02 -1.82
CA GLN A 66 7.57 3.98 -2.20
C GLN A 66 7.77 4.12 -3.72
N ARG A 67 6.87 3.53 -4.52
CA ARG A 67 6.91 3.64 -5.98
C ARG A 67 6.54 5.01 -6.50
N LEU A 68 5.65 5.73 -5.83
CA LEU A 68 5.16 7.04 -6.27
C LEU A 68 5.95 8.20 -5.66
N GLN A 69 6.76 7.94 -4.62
CA GLN A 69 7.42 8.99 -3.85
C GLN A 69 8.30 9.90 -4.71
N PHE A 70 8.99 9.39 -5.72
CA PHE A 70 9.83 10.23 -6.59
C PHE A 70 9.02 11.28 -7.38
N LEU A 71 7.71 11.11 -7.56
CA LEU A 71 6.86 12.08 -8.24
C LEU A 71 6.74 13.39 -7.45
N THR A 72 6.93 13.36 -6.13
CA THR A 72 6.87 14.56 -5.27
C THR A 72 8.05 15.52 -5.48
N GLU A 73 9.09 15.09 -6.20
CA GLU A 73 10.26 15.91 -6.51
C GLU A 73 9.99 16.91 -7.65
N ASN A 74 8.93 16.70 -8.45
CA ASN A 74 8.59 17.55 -9.60
C ASN A 74 7.68 18.71 -9.17
N LYS A 75 8.21 19.94 -9.18
CA LYS A 75 7.52 21.15 -8.68
C LYS A 75 6.95 22.08 -9.75
N ASN A 76 7.14 21.76 -11.03
CA ASN A 76 6.84 22.70 -12.11
C ASN A 76 5.42 22.57 -12.67
N GLU A 77 4.79 21.41 -12.47
CA GLU A 77 3.50 21.06 -13.05
C GLU A 77 2.43 21.02 -11.95
N LYS A 78 1.19 21.37 -12.30
CA LYS A 78 0.13 21.56 -11.30
C LYS A 78 -0.74 20.32 -11.13
N ASN A 79 -0.83 19.50 -12.17
CA ASN A 79 -1.77 18.39 -12.23
C ASN A 79 -1.02 17.10 -12.51
N LEU A 80 -1.37 16.06 -11.77
CA LEU A 80 -0.83 14.72 -11.92
C LEU A 80 -1.95 13.72 -12.21
N THR A 81 -1.81 12.96 -13.30
CA THR A 81 -2.62 11.77 -13.55
C THR A 81 -1.72 10.54 -13.46
N VAL A 82 -2.10 9.58 -12.62
CA VAL A 82 -1.41 8.28 -12.46
C VAL A 82 -2.27 7.17 -13.03
N TYR A 83 -1.75 6.46 -14.02
CA TYR A 83 -2.41 5.33 -14.66
C TYR A 83 -1.90 4.03 -14.05
N VAL A 84 -2.81 3.19 -13.54
CA VAL A 84 -2.47 1.94 -12.85
C VAL A 84 -3.37 0.78 -13.30
N PRO A 85 -2.94 -0.48 -13.16
CA PRO A 85 -3.79 -1.64 -13.40
C PRO A 85 -5.08 -1.58 -12.56
N PRO A 86 -6.24 -2.01 -13.09
CA PRO A 86 -7.51 -1.95 -12.36
C PRO A 86 -7.48 -2.65 -10.99
N LYS A 87 -6.72 -3.75 -10.87
CA LYS A 87 -6.57 -4.51 -9.61
C LYS A 87 -5.74 -3.80 -8.55
N GLU A 88 -4.90 -2.86 -8.97
CA GLU A 88 -4.01 -2.10 -8.08
C GLU A 88 -4.56 -0.73 -7.73
N LEU A 89 -5.64 -0.27 -8.37
CA LEU A 89 -6.15 1.09 -8.25
C LEU A 89 -6.32 1.55 -6.79
N ASN A 90 -6.98 0.74 -5.97
CA ASN A 90 -7.22 1.09 -4.56
C ASN A 90 -5.91 1.09 -3.75
N TYR A 91 -4.98 0.19 -4.06
CA TYR A 91 -3.68 0.15 -3.39
C TYR A 91 -2.80 1.34 -3.77
N ALA A 92 -2.86 1.76 -5.04
CA ALA A 92 -2.17 2.93 -5.55
C ALA A 92 -2.70 4.23 -4.93
N ILE A 93 -4.04 4.38 -4.84
CA ILE A 93 -4.69 5.48 -4.10
C ILE A 93 -4.30 5.44 -2.62
N GLY A 94 -4.20 4.23 -2.06
CA GLY A 94 -3.79 3.95 -0.70
C GLY A 94 -4.96 3.88 0.29
N TYR A 95 -4.78 3.11 1.36
CA TYR A 95 -5.73 3.05 2.47
C TYR A 95 -5.98 4.45 3.03
N GLY A 96 -7.26 4.84 3.15
CA GLY A 96 -7.64 6.20 3.55
C GLY A 96 -7.14 7.28 2.58
N ALA A 97 -6.91 6.93 1.30
CA ALA A 97 -6.32 7.79 0.28
C ALA A 97 -4.92 8.33 0.62
N ALA A 98 -4.15 7.61 1.45
CA ALA A 98 -2.86 8.07 1.95
C ALA A 98 -1.88 8.51 0.84
N ASN A 99 -1.76 7.73 -0.24
CA ASN A 99 -0.83 8.05 -1.32
C ASN A 99 -1.33 9.21 -2.19
N LYS A 100 -2.64 9.28 -2.43
CA LYS A 100 -3.25 10.43 -3.10
C LYS A 100 -3.02 11.72 -2.31
N ASN A 101 -3.22 11.68 -1.00
CA ASN A 101 -3.01 12.84 -0.13
C ASN A 101 -1.54 13.26 -0.09
N MET A 102 -0.61 12.30 -0.03
CA MET A 102 0.83 12.57 -0.14
C MET A 102 1.18 13.31 -1.43
N LEU A 103 0.58 12.94 -2.57
CA LEU A 103 0.82 13.61 -3.85
C LEU A 103 0.16 15.00 -3.89
N LEU A 104 -1.03 15.16 -3.31
CA LEU A 104 -1.73 16.45 -3.22
C LEU A 104 -0.98 17.50 -2.37
N GLU A 105 0.01 17.10 -1.57
CA GLU A 105 0.91 18.06 -0.91
C GLU A 105 1.82 18.81 -1.91
N GLN A 106 2.03 18.26 -3.11
CA GLN A 106 2.87 18.85 -4.15
C GLN A 106 2.11 19.29 -5.40
N PHE A 107 0.97 18.67 -5.70
CA PHE A 107 0.15 18.95 -6.88
C PHE A 107 -1.20 19.57 -6.50
N ASP A 108 -1.71 20.49 -7.32
CA ASP A 108 -3.04 21.09 -7.14
C ASP A 108 -4.14 20.04 -7.35
N THR A 109 -3.94 19.11 -8.31
CA THR A 109 -4.86 18.00 -8.57
C THR A 109 -4.12 16.69 -8.79
N VAL A 110 -4.70 15.60 -8.27
CA VAL A 110 -4.18 14.23 -8.43
C VAL A 110 -5.33 13.29 -8.79
N GLU A 111 -5.22 12.64 -9.94
CA GLU A 111 -6.16 11.64 -10.42
C GLU A 111 -5.49 10.27 -10.58
N PHE A 112 -6.18 9.22 -10.16
CA PHE A 112 -5.80 7.84 -10.41
C PHE A 112 -6.77 7.23 -11.42
N VAL A 113 -6.26 6.72 -12.52
CA VAL A 113 -7.05 6.17 -13.62
C VAL A 113 -6.65 4.72 -13.85
N SER A 114 -7.64 3.83 -13.94
CA SER A 114 -7.38 2.44 -14.27
C SER A 114 -7.06 2.26 -15.75
N LYS A 115 -5.97 1.56 -16.08
CA LYS A 115 -5.50 1.28 -17.44
C LYS A 115 -5.26 -0.22 -17.61
N SER A 116 -6.03 -0.88 -18.48
CA SER A 116 -6.11 -2.35 -18.55
C SER A 116 -4.94 -3.04 -19.26
N ASP A 117 -4.13 -2.29 -20.00
CA ASP A 117 -2.91 -2.75 -20.67
C ASP A 117 -1.72 -2.88 -19.71
N LEU A 118 -1.77 -2.22 -18.56
CA LEU A 118 -0.79 -2.35 -17.49
C LEU A 118 -0.98 -3.64 -16.68
N LYS A 119 0.13 -4.20 -16.20
CA LYS A 119 0.16 -5.43 -15.41
C LYS A 119 0.89 -5.26 -14.10
N GLU A 120 0.61 -6.15 -13.15
CA GLU A 120 1.25 -6.19 -11.84
C GLU A 120 1.21 -4.82 -11.16
N ARG A 121 2.37 -4.24 -10.79
CA ARG A 121 2.47 -2.90 -10.20
C ARG A 121 3.17 -1.89 -11.13
N SER A 122 3.08 -2.11 -12.45
CA SER A 122 3.47 -1.09 -13.43
C SER A 122 2.53 0.11 -13.38
N PHE A 123 3.02 1.30 -13.72
CA PHE A 123 2.21 2.51 -13.83
C PHE A 123 2.81 3.46 -14.86
N GLU A 124 1.98 4.35 -15.38
CA GLU A 124 2.38 5.50 -16.19
C GLU A 124 1.89 6.77 -15.49
N TYR A 125 2.48 7.92 -15.82
CA TYR A 125 2.01 9.20 -15.29
C TYR A 125 2.09 10.30 -16.33
N LEU A 126 1.22 11.30 -16.17
CA LEU A 126 1.15 12.50 -16.99
C LEU A 126 1.17 13.72 -16.07
N LEU A 127 2.04 14.69 -16.38
CA LEU A 127 2.11 15.98 -15.71
C LEU A 127 1.53 17.06 -16.63
N ASN A 128 0.63 17.91 -16.12
CA ASN A 128 0.00 19.00 -16.87
C ASN A 128 -0.14 20.30 -16.06
#